data_AF-A0A921BLY4-F1
#
_entry.id   AF-A0A921BLY4-F1
#
_cell.length_a   1.000
_cell.length_b   1.000
_cell.length_c   1.000
_cell.angle_alpha   90.00
_cell.angle_beta   90.00
_cell.angle_gamma   90.00
#
_symmetry.space_group_name_H-M   'P 1'
#
loop_
_entity.id
_entity.type
_entity.pdbx_description
1 polymer ?
#
loop_
_entity_poly.entity_id
_entity_poly.type
_entity_poly.pdbx_seq_one_letter_code
_entity_poly.pdbx_strand_id
1 'polypeptide(L)'
;MREELLSPDRDPEVDEVEGGLRPRRLPEFVGQAELKGHLRVMLEAARRRGQASDHFLFAGPPGLGKTTLAHIVAAEMEADLQVTSGPALERAGDLAAILTKLEPGDVLFIDEIHRLARAVEEVLYPAMEDFELDIVLGKGPAARSIRLELPAFTLVGATTRTGLITGPLRDRFGLTARFGLLRAGRPADHRDPGRRDPRRGPRRRRRGQNLPAGPGGRHASGTACSAKSGTSPRWNETA
;
A
#
# COMPACT_ATOMS: atom_id res chain seq x y z
N MET A 1 14.49 31.28 -39.54
CA MET A 1 14.56 29.85 -39.90
C MET A 1 14.12 29.07 -38.68
N ARG A 2 12.98 28.40 -38.79
CA ARG A 2 12.37 27.57 -37.73
C ARG A 2 13.16 26.28 -37.58
N GLU A 3 13.29 25.81 -36.34
CA GLU A 3 13.31 24.40 -35.92
C GLU A 3 12.74 24.42 -34.50
N GLU A 4 11.42 24.50 -34.39
CA GLU A 4 10.51 23.35 -34.15
C GLU A 4 10.75 22.67 -32.80
N LEU A 5 9.96 23.16 -31.85
CA LEU A 5 9.61 22.58 -30.57
C LEU A 5 9.27 21.09 -30.75
N LEU A 6 10.05 20.22 -30.13
CA LEU A 6 9.63 18.86 -29.80
C LEU A 6 8.54 18.96 -28.72
N SER A 7 7.28 19.08 -29.13
CA SER A 7 6.14 18.80 -28.25
C SER A 7 6.00 17.28 -28.09
N PRO A 8 5.80 16.76 -26.88
CA PRO A 8 5.40 15.38 -26.68
C PRO A 8 3.88 15.31 -26.88
N ASP A 9 3.43 15.49 -28.12
CA ASP A 9 2.07 15.11 -28.48
C ASP A 9 2.03 13.58 -28.47
N ARG A 10 1.50 13.02 -27.38
CA ARG A 10 1.29 11.59 -27.22
C ARG A 10 0.24 11.15 -28.24
N ASP A 11 0.65 10.36 -29.23
CA ASP A 11 -0.25 9.78 -30.21
C ASP A 11 -1.26 8.83 -29.53
N PRO A 12 -2.58 9.08 -29.65
CA PRO A 12 -3.61 8.24 -29.03
C PRO A 12 -3.65 6.81 -29.60
N GLU A 13 -3.21 6.62 -30.85
CA GLU A 13 -3.12 5.29 -31.47
C GLU A 13 -2.03 4.40 -30.83
N VAL A 14 -0.99 4.99 -30.23
CA VAL A 14 0.09 4.24 -29.57
C VAL A 14 -0.34 3.79 -28.16
N ASP A 15 -1.15 4.61 -27.47
CA ASP A 15 -1.75 4.25 -26.17
C ASP A 15 -2.74 3.07 -26.29
N GLU A 16 -3.48 2.95 -27.41
CA GLU A 16 -4.41 1.83 -27.64
C GLU A 16 -3.68 0.49 -27.87
N VAL A 17 -2.54 0.50 -28.58
CA VAL A 17 -1.73 -0.72 -28.82
C VAL A 17 -0.94 -1.13 -27.57
N GLU A 18 -0.46 -0.17 -26.76
CA GLU A 18 0.09 -0.47 -25.43
C GLU A 18 -0.97 -0.98 -24.44
N GLY A 19 -2.23 -0.53 -24.58
CA GLY A 19 -3.38 -0.95 -23.77
C GLY A 19 -3.76 -2.43 -23.87
N GLY A 20 -3.24 -3.15 -24.88
CA GLY A 20 -3.37 -4.59 -25.02
C GLY A 20 -2.35 -5.41 -24.22
N LEU A 21 -1.20 -4.83 -23.85
CA LEU A 21 -0.13 -5.51 -23.12
C LEU A 21 -0.15 -5.26 -21.61
N ARG A 22 -0.84 -4.20 -21.16
CA ARG A 22 -0.97 -3.89 -19.72
C ARG A 22 -2.02 -4.79 -19.08
N PRO A 23 -1.67 -5.54 -18.01
CA PRO A 23 -2.61 -6.30 -17.21
C PRO A 23 -3.81 -5.44 -16.76
N ARG A 24 -5.03 -5.94 -16.98
CA ARG A 24 -6.28 -5.24 -16.62
C ARG A 24 -6.86 -5.74 -15.31
N ARG A 25 -6.55 -6.97 -14.94
CA ARG A 25 -7.01 -7.63 -13.70
C ARG A 25 -5.84 -8.08 -12.86
N LEU A 26 -6.09 -8.22 -11.55
CA LEU A 26 -5.04 -8.62 -10.61
C LEU A 26 -4.40 -9.99 -10.92
N PRO A 27 -5.12 -11.01 -11.43
CA PRO A 27 -4.51 -12.28 -11.85
C PRO A 27 -3.51 -12.14 -13.01
N GLU A 28 -3.72 -11.18 -13.92
CA GLU A 28 -2.87 -10.94 -15.09
C GLU A 28 -1.55 -10.24 -14.71
N PHE A 29 -1.51 -9.57 -13.55
CA PHE A 29 -0.30 -8.89 -13.08
C PHE A 29 0.80 -9.90 -12.75
N VAL A 30 1.90 -9.89 -13.51
CA VAL A 30 2.98 -10.88 -13.37
C VAL A 30 3.91 -10.51 -12.21
N GLY A 31 4.28 -11.52 -11.41
CA GLY A 31 5.15 -11.34 -10.23
C GLY A 31 4.40 -10.84 -8.98
N GLN A 32 5.17 -10.38 -7.98
CA GLN A 32 4.66 -9.78 -6.73
C GLN A 32 3.57 -10.60 -6.01
N ALA A 33 3.75 -11.93 -5.89
CA ALA A 33 2.71 -12.84 -5.40
C ALA A 33 2.13 -12.46 -4.02
N GLU A 34 2.99 -12.00 -3.10
CA GLU A 34 2.57 -11.53 -1.77
C GLU A 34 1.69 -10.28 -1.86
N LEU A 35 2.12 -9.26 -2.60
CA LEU A 35 1.33 -8.04 -2.83
C LEU A 35 -0.02 -8.36 -3.47
N LYS A 36 -0.05 -9.23 -4.49
CA LYS A 36 -1.30 -9.66 -5.11
C LYS A 36 -2.22 -10.37 -4.12
N GLY A 37 -1.67 -11.17 -3.20
CA GLY A 37 -2.42 -11.79 -2.12
C GLY A 37 -3.07 -10.75 -1.21
N HIS A 38 -2.30 -9.76 -0.73
CA HIS A 38 -2.82 -8.69 0.12
C HIS A 38 -3.88 -7.84 -0.60
N LEU A 39 -3.60 -7.38 -1.82
CA LEU A 39 -4.56 -6.60 -2.62
C LEU A 39 -5.85 -7.38 -2.86
N ARG A 40 -5.77 -8.67 -3.19
CA ARG A 40 -6.97 -9.50 -3.39
C ARG A 40 -7.86 -9.49 -2.15
N VAL A 41 -7.29 -9.75 -0.97
CA VAL A 41 -8.05 -9.81 0.28
C VAL A 41 -8.68 -8.46 0.61
N MET A 42 -7.91 -7.37 0.50
CA MET A 42 -8.39 -6.02 0.83
C MET A 42 -9.51 -5.56 -0.12
N LEU A 43 -9.28 -5.69 -1.44
CA LEU A 43 -10.26 -5.29 -2.45
C LEU A 43 -11.53 -6.14 -2.38
N GLU A 44 -11.41 -7.46 -2.18
CA GLU A 44 -12.56 -8.34 -2.02
C GLU A 44 -13.37 -7.98 -0.77
N ALA A 45 -12.71 -7.68 0.35
CA ALA A 45 -13.39 -7.25 1.58
C ALA A 45 -14.10 -5.90 1.41
N ALA A 46 -13.51 -4.95 0.69
CA ALA A 46 -14.13 -3.66 0.38
C ALA A 46 -15.37 -3.82 -0.51
N ARG A 47 -15.25 -4.59 -1.60
CA ARG A 47 -16.36 -4.89 -2.51
C ARG A 47 -17.53 -5.59 -1.83
N ARG A 48 -17.26 -6.59 -0.99
CA ARG A 48 -18.30 -7.31 -0.24
C ARG A 48 -19.09 -6.39 0.71
N ARG A 49 -18.48 -5.29 1.15
CA ARG A 49 -19.10 -4.26 1.99
C ARG A 49 -19.75 -3.13 1.18
N GLY A 50 -19.53 -3.06 -0.13
CA GLY A 50 -20.03 -1.99 -0.99
C GLY A 50 -19.42 -0.62 -0.64
N GLN A 51 -18.15 -0.59 -0.21
CA GLN A 51 -17.46 0.64 0.18
C GLN A 51 -16.10 0.77 -0.52
N ALA A 52 -15.54 1.98 -0.50
CA ALA A 52 -14.16 2.23 -0.92
C ALA A 52 -13.17 1.34 -0.16
N SER A 53 -12.06 1.00 -0.82
CA SER A 53 -10.94 0.28 -0.19
C SER A 53 -10.05 1.24 0.59
N ASP A 54 -9.28 0.69 1.53
CA ASP A 54 -8.19 1.42 2.18
C ASP A 54 -7.20 1.98 1.16
N HIS A 55 -6.49 3.03 1.52
CA HIS A 55 -5.50 3.68 0.65
C HIS A 55 -4.24 2.84 0.46
N PHE A 56 -3.66 2.92 -0.75
CA PHE A 56 -2.49 2.14 -1.17
C PHE A 56 -1.28 3.01 -1.51
N LEU A 57 -0.09 2.66 -1.01
CA LEU A 57 1.18 3.28 -1.40
C LEU A 57 2.09 2.27 -2.09
N PHE A 58 2.38 2.50 -3.37
CA PHE A 58 3.27 1.69 -4.18
C PHE A 58 4.62 2.39 -4.36
N ALA A 59 5.68 1.79 -3.83
CA ALA A 59 7.01 2.36 -3.85
C ALA A 59 8.01 1.47 -4.58
N GLY A 60 8.74 2.00 -5.56
CA GLY A 60 9.82 1.27 -6.21
C GLY A 60 10.23 1.84 -7.55
N PRO A 61 11.27 1.27 -8.19
CA PRO A 61 11.81 1.74 -9.46
C PRO A 61 10.74 2.03 -10.54
N PRO A 62 11.00 2.97 -11.47
CA PRO A 62 10.15 3.17 -12.63
C PRO A 62 10.03 1.87 -13.46
N GLY A 63 8.91 1.70 -14.16
CA GLY A 63 8.68 0.52 -15.02
C GLY A 63 8.20 -0.76 -14.30
N LEU A 64 8.01 -0.75 -12.98
CA LEU A 64 7.51 -1.93 -12.23
C LEU A 64 5.97 -2.04 -12.15
N GLY A 65 5.24 -1.32 -13.00
CA GLY A 65 3.78 -1.45 -13.10
C GLY A 65 2.98 -0.80 -11.96
N LYS A 66 3.51 0.22 -11.28
CA LYS A 66 2.78 0.97 -10.23
C LYS A 66 1.51 1.61 -10.78
N THR A 67 1.61 2.32 -11.90
CA THR A 67 0.47 2.91 -12.62
C THR A 67 -0.51 1.82 -13.08
N THR A 68 0.01 0.71 -13.62
CA THR A 68 -0.81 -0.45 -13.99
C THR A 68 -1.61 -0.99 -12.81
N LEU A 69 -1.02 -1.08 -11.62
CA LEU A 69 -1.75 -1.52 -10.44
C LEU A 69 -2.82 -0.54 -9.96
N ALA A 70 -2.63 0.78 -10.15
CA ALA A 70 -3.70 1.73 -9.87
C ALA A 70 -4.91 1.49 -10.79
N HIS A 71 -4.68 1.25 -12.07
CA HIS A 71 -5.75 0.84 -13.00
C HIS A 71 -6.40 -0.47 -12.59
N ILE A 72 -5.63 -1.48 -12.18
CA ILE A 72 -6.17 -2.74 -11.69
C ILE A 72 -7.03 -2.52 -10.44
N VAL A 73 -6.59 -1.71 -9.48
CA VAL A 73 -7.36 -1.40 -8.26
C VAL A 73 -8.72 -0.81 -8.62
N ALA A 74 -8.75 0.22 -9.48
CA ALA A 74 -10.01 0.81 -9.95
C ALA A 74 -10.89 -0.22 -10.67
N ALA A 75 -10.29 -1.02 -11.55
CA ALA A 75 -11.01 -2.00 -12.34
C ALA A 75 -11.57 -3.15 -11.48
N GLU A 76 -10.87 -3.59 -10.44
CA GLU A 76 -11.36 -4.59 -9.47
C GLU A 76 -12.48 -4.01 -8.60
N MET A 77 -12.40 -2.72 -8.25
CA MET A 77 -13.43 -2.01 -7.47
C MET A 77 -14.62 -1.55 -8.30
N GLU A 78 -14.59 -1.74 -9.63
CA GLU A 78 -15.63 -1.26 -10.56
C GLU A 78 -15.86 0.26 -10.45
N ALA A 79 -14.78 1.01 -10.23
CA ALA A 79 -14.81 2.45 -9.97
C ALA A 79 -13.99 3.22 -11.01
N ASP A 80 -14.25 4.53 -11.13
CA ASP A 80 -13.50 5.39 -12.03
C ASP A 80 -12.11 5.73 -11.46
N LEU A 81 -11.17 5.96 -12.37
CA LEU A 81 -9.79 6.31 -12.02
C LEU A 81 -9.49 7.75 -12.42
N GLN A 82 -9.25 8.60 -11.42
CA GLN A 82 -8.72 9.94 -11.63
C GLN A 82 -7.19 9.93 -11.46
N VAL A 83 -6.47 10.29 -12.52
CA VAL A 83 -4.99 10.28 -12.55
C VAL A 83 -4.44 11.68 -12.43
N THR A 84 -3.49 11.87 -11.51
CA THR A 84 -2.68 13.08 -11.39
C THR A 84 -1.26 12.74 -10.93
N SER A 85 -0.42 13.75 -10.74
CA SER A 85 0.93 13.59 -10.22
C SER A 85 1.22 14.64 -9.15
N GLY A 86 2.11 14.31 -8.21
CA GLY A 86 2.55 15.21 -7.16
C GLY A 86 2.99 16.58 -7.70
N PRO A 87 3.85 16.65 -8.75
CA PRO A 87 4.27 17.91 -9.35
C PRO A 87 3.15 18.71 -10.02
N ALA A 88 2.08 18.06 -10.48
CA ALA A 88 0.94 18.74 -11.09
C ALA A 88 0.04 19.42 -10.05
N LEU A 89 0.18 19.07 -8.77
CA LEU A 89 -0.58 19.65 -7.66
C LEU A 89 0.29 20.71 -6.96
N GLU A 90 0.22 21.93 -7.47
CA GLU A 90 1.03 23.04 -6.96
C GLU A 90 0.38 23.72 -5.75
N ARG A 91 -0.96 23.76 -5.72
CA ARG A 91 -1.75 24.50 -4.73
C ARG A 91 -2.85 23.62 -4.15
N ALA A 92 -3.27 23.93 -2.92
CA ALA A 92 -4.40 23.28 -2.26
C ALA A 92 -5.68 23.24 -3.13
N GLY A 93 -5.91 24.30 -3.90
CA GLY A 93 -7.04 24.39 -4.82
C GLY A 93 -7.04 23.35 -5.94
N ASP A 94 -5.87 22.92 -6.40
CA ASP A 94 -5.76 21.93 -7.49
C ASP A 94 -6.23 20.56 -7.00
N LEU A 95 -5.81 20.16 -5.79
CA LEU A 95 -6.27 18.94 -5.14
C LEU A 95 -7.76 19.04 -4.80
N ALA A 96 -8.22 20.17 -4.26
CA ALA A 96 -9.62 20.41 -3.95
C ALA A 96 -10.53 20.23 -5.18
N ALA A 97 -10.10 20.74 -6.35
CA ALA A 97 -10.84 20.62 -7.60
C ALA A 97 -10.96 19.17 -8.11
N ILE A 98 -10.01 18.29 -7.76
CA ILE A 98 -10.07 16.87 -8.09
C ILE A 98 -10.96 16.13 -7.08
N LEU A 99 -10.70 16.32 -5.78
CA LEU A 99 -11.43 15.63 -4.70
C LEU A 99 -12.94 15.89 -4.76
N THR A 100 -13.34 17.12 -5.07
CA THR A 100 -14.76 17.50 -5.17
C THR A 100 -15.48 16.93 -6.39
N LYS A 101 -14.77 16.34 -7.34
CA LYS A 101 -15.34 15.68 -8.53
C LYS A 101 -15.43 14.16 -8.41
N LEU A 102 -14.79 13.58 -7.40
CA LEU A 102 -14.83 12.13 -7.20
C LEU A 102 -16.25 11.67 -6.89
N GLU A 103 -16.60 10.48 -7.34
CA GLU A 103 -17.80 9.77 -6.93
C GLU A 103 -17.48 8.75 -5.82
N PRO A 104 -18.47 8.28 -5.04
CA PRO A 104 -18.26 7.27 -4.02
C PRO A 104 -17.63 5.98 -4.59
N GLY A 105 -16.48 5.61 -4.05
CA GLY A 105 -15.72 4.42 -4.46
C GLY A 105 -14.61 4.71 -5.48
N ASP A 106 -14.57 5.91 -6.06
CA ASP A 106 -13.56 6.28 -7.06
C ASP A 106 -12.13 6.13 -6.54
N VAL A 107 -11.22 5.92 -7.48
CA VAL A 107 -9.79 5.82 -7.21
C VAL A 107 -9.09 7.10 -7.65
N LEU A 108 -8.42 7.76 -6.70
CA LEU A 108 -7.52 8.86 -6.99
C LEU A 108 -6.08 8.34 -7.04
N PHE A 109 -5.45 8.38 -8.20
CA PHE A 109 -4.05 8.02 -8.37
C PHE A 109 -3.14 9.24 -8.43
N ILE A 110 -2.16 9.31 -7.53
CA ILE A 110 -1.13 10.35 -7.51
C ILE A 110 0.25 9.71 -7.75
N ASP A 111 0.77 9.86 -8.96
CA ASP A 111 2.16 9.46 -9.23
C ASP A 111 3.15 10.49 -8.68
N GLU A 112 4.36 10.03 -8.37
CA GLU A 112 5.38 10.84 -7.70
C GLU A 112 4.85 11.58 -6.45
N ILE A 113 4.01 10.91 -5.64
CA ILE A 113 3.35 11.52 -4.47
C ILE A 113 4.33 12.15 -3.46
N HIS A 114 5.58 11.70 -3.45
CA HIS A 114 6.69 12.30 -2.69
C HIS A 114 7.07 13.74 -3.11
N ARG A 115 6.52 14.24 -4.22
CA ARG A 115 6.76 15.59 -4.75
C ARG A 115 5.59 16.54 -4.51
N LEU A 116 4.58 16.13 -3.74
CA LEU A 116 3.51 17.04 -3.34
C LEU A 116 4.09 18.27 -2.64
N ALA A 117 3.54 19.44 -2.95
CA ALA A 117 3.81 20.63 -2.17
C ALA A 117 3.28 20.42 -0.74
N ARG A 118 4.01 20.91 0.26
CA ARG A 118 3.62 20.77 1.67
C ARG A 118 2.18 21.24 1.94
N ALA A 119 1.77 22.35 1.34
CA ALA A 119 0.42 22.88 1.48
C ALA A 119 -0.66 21.95 0.90
N VAL A 120 -0.34 21.17 -0.13
CA VAL A 120 -1.24 20.16 -0.70
C VAL A 120 -1.28 18.92 0.19
N GLU A 121 -0.12 18.49 0.70
CA GLU A 121 -0.02 17.35 1.60
C GLU A 121 -0.83 17.58 2.90
N GLU A 122 -0.76 18.79 3.46
CA GLU A 122 -1.54 19.17 4.66
C GLU A 122 -3.07 19.11 4.41
N VAL A 123 -3.52 19.41 3.19
CA VAL A 123 -4.93 19.29 2.79
C VAL A 123 -5.33 17.84 2.51
N LEU A 124 -4.39 17.01 2.05
CA LEU A 124 -4.64 15.61 1.75
C LEU A 124 -4.88 14.77 3.03
N TYR A 125 -4.30 15.16 4.17
CA TYR A 125 -4.46 14.43 5.43
C TYR A 125 -5.92 14.26 5.88
N PRO A 126 -6.72 15.33 6.09
CA PRO A 126 -8.12 15.16 6.48
C PRO A 126 -8.96 14.49 5.38
N ALA A 127 -8.60 14.69 4.10
CA ALA A 127 -9.29 14.02 3.00
C ALA A 127 -9.10 12.49 3.02
N MET A 128 -7.95 12.01 3.49
CA MET A 128 -7.67 10.57 3.65
C MET A 128 -8.25 9.98 4.94
N GLU A 129 -8.25 10.75 6.03
CA GLU A 129 -8.64 10.24 7.35
C GLU A 129 -10.14 10.27 7.57
N ASP A 130 -10.75 11.43 7.27
CA ASP A 130 -12.13 11.73 7.65
C ASP A 130 -13.02 11.97 6.41
N PHE A 131 -12.45 11.95 5.20
CA PHE A 131 -13.13 12.36 3.96
C PHE A 131 -13.69 13.77 4.04
N GLU A 132 -12.90 14.70 4.58
CA GLU A 132 -13.28 16.10 4.74
C GLU A 132 -12.28 17.03 4.05
N LEU A 133 -12.78 18.17 3.59
CA LEU A 133 -11.98 19.21 2.94
C LEU A 133 -12.34 20.59 3.48
N ASP A 134 -11.35 21.27 4.06
CA ASP A 134 -11.51 22.65 4.54
C ASP A 134 -11.12 23.64 3.42
N ILE A 135 -12.08 24.47 3.00
CA ILE A 135 -11.91 25.48 1.96
C ILE A 135 -12.09 26.88 2.57
N VAL A 136 -11.11 27.76 2.31
CA VAL A 136 -11.21 29.19 2.64
C VAL A 136 -11.89 29.93 1.50
N LEU A 137 -13.09 30.49 1.76
CA LEU A 137 -13.80 31.35 0.83
C LEU A 137 -13.56 32.83 1.15
N GLY A 138 -13.27 33.61 0.11
CA GLY A 138 -13.06 35.06 0.22
C GLY A 138 -11.59 35.46 0.38
N LYS A 139 -11.35 36.75 0.59
CA LYS A 139 -10.01 37.33 0.81
C LYS A 139 -10.05 38.34 1.95
N GLY A 140 -8.94 38.46 2.68
CA GLY A 140 -8.78 39.44 3.76
C GLY A 140 -9.58 39.10 5.03
N PRO A 141 -9.89 40.08 5.89
CA PRO A 141 -10.54 39.87 7.19
C PRO A 141 -11.94 39.24 7.12
N ALA A 142 -12.58 39.24 5.94
CA ALA A 142 -13.89 38.64 5.71
C ALA A 142 -13.82 37.19 5.18
N ALA A 143 -12.62 36.62 5.04
CA ALA A 143 -12.46 35.23 4.64
C ALA A 143 -13.07 34.29 5.69
N ARG A 144 -13.81 33.28 5.24
CA ARG A 144 -14.41 32.26 6.11
C ARG A 144 -14.00 30.87 5.64
N SER A 145 -13.72 29.97 6.59
CA SER A 145 -13.49 28.56 6.29
C SER A 145 -14.82 27.80 6.29
N ILE A 146 -15.01 26.98 5.28
CA ILE A 146 -16.13 26.04 5.18
C ILE A 146 -15.54 24.65 5.05
N ARG A 147 -16.10 23.71 5.79
CA ARG A 147 -15.79 22.28 5.66
C ARG A 147 -16.77 21.64 4.69
N LEU A 148 -16.23 20.89 3.73
CA LEU A 148 -16.98 20.08 2.78
C LEU A 148 -16.76 18.61 3.10
N GLU A 149 -17.84 17.84 3.07
CA GLU A 149 -17.77 16.38 3.08
C GLU A 149 -17.41 15.88 1.68
N LEU A 150 -16.47 14.95 1.61
CA LEU A 150 -16.05 14.26 0.39
C LEU A 150 -16.70 12.87 0.34
N PRO A 151 -16.96 12.35 -0.87
CA PRO A 151 -17.31 10.95 -1.01
C PRO A 151 -16.13 10.07 -0.57
N ALA A 152 -16.44 8.91 0.02
CA ALA A 152 -15.41 7.94 0.35
C ALA A 152 -14.72 7.46 -0.94
N PHE A 153 -13.41 7.60 -1.01
CA PHE A 153 -12.61 7.27 -2.19
C PHE A 153 -11.36 6.46 -1.79
N THR A 154 -10.71 5.83 -2.76
CA THR A 154 -9.43 5.13 -2.54
C THR A 154 -8.28 5.91 -3.15
N LEU A 155 -7.41 6.47 -2.30
CA LEU A 155 -6.14 7.04 -2.75
C LEU A 155 -5.12 5.93 -3.07
N VAL A 156 -4.52 6.00 -4.26
CA VAL A 156 -3.34 5.22 -4.65
C VAL A 156 -2.17 6.16 -4.89
N GLY A 157 -1.19 6.15 -4.00
CA GLY A 157 0.06 6.89 -4.15
C GLY A 157 1.13 6.03 -4.83
N ALA A 158 1.87 6.58 -5.79
CA ALA A 158 3.06 5.95 -6.33
C ALA A 158 4.32 6.80 -6.10
N THR A 159 5.44 6.13 -5.80
CA THR A 159 6.74 6.80 -5.67
C THR A 159 7.88 5.92 -6.16
N THR A 160 8.89 6.55 -6.77
CA THR A 160 10.18 5.93 -7.05
C THR A 160 11.19 6.15 -5.92
N ARG A 161 10.88 7.04 -4.98
CA ARG A 161 11.77 7.51 -3.92
C ARG A 161 11.16 7.27 -2.54
N THR A 162 11.16 6.02 -2.10
CA THR A 162 10.52 5.63 -0.83
C THR A 162 11.05 6.38 0.40
N GLY A 163 12.30 6.85 0.37
CA GLY A 163 12.90 7.62 1.47
C GLY A 163 12.45 9.08 1.56
N LEU A 164 11.63 9.56 0.61
CA LEU A 164 11.15 10.95 0.57
C LEU A 164 9.68 11.10 0.97
N ILE A 165 8.98 10.02 1.27
CA ILE A 165 7.63 10.10 1.82
C ILE A 165 7.73 10.44 3.31
N THR A 166 6.99 11.46 3.74
CA THR A 166 6.93 11.86 5.14
C THR A 166 6.34 10.72 5.99
N GLY A 167 6.70 10.67 7.28
CA GLY A 167 6.08 9.72 8.22
C GLY A 167 4.55 9.85 8.25
N PRO A 168 4.02 11.07 8.50
CA PRO A 168 2.57 11.30 8.56
C PRO A 168 1.80 10.84 7.32
N LEU A 169 2.30 11.12 6.11
CA LEU A 169 1.63 10.69 4.89
C LEU A 169 1.66 9.17 4.72
N ARG A 170 2.81 8.53 4.99
CA ARG A 170 2.96 7.08 4.87
C ARG A 170 2.02 6.33 5.81
N ASP A 171 1.90 6.80 7.05
CA ASP A 171 1.19 6.09 8.10
C ASP A 171 -0.34 6.09 7.90
N ARG A 172 -0.86 6.93 6.98
CA ARG A 172 -2.27 6.96 6.54
C ARG A 172 -2.61 5.97 5.43
N PHE A 173 -1.63 5.27 4.87
CA PHE A 173 -1.87 4.23 3.88
C PHE A 173 -2.13 2.88 4.57
N GLY A 174 -3.28 2.26 4.30
CA GLY A 174 -3.62 0.94 4.83
C GLY A 174 -2.70 -0.17 4.33
N LEU A 175 -2.09 0.01 3.15
CA LEU A 175 -1.04 -0.87 2.64
C LEU A 175 0.07 -0.08 1.95
N THR A 176 1.30 -0.27 2.42
CA THR A 176 2.51 0.22 1.77
C THR A 176 3.31 -0.94 1.19
N ALA A 177 3.44 -1.00 -0.14
CA ALA A 177 4.16 -2.06 -0.84
C ALA A 177 5.45 -1.54 -1.48
N ARG A 178 6.54 -2.29 -1.30
CA ARG A 178 7.84 -2.01 -1.94
C ARG A 178 8.11 -2.97 -3.07
N PHE A 179 8.29 -2.44 -4.28
CA PHE A 179 8.57 -3.21 -5.48
C PHE A 179 10.07 -3.41 -5.59
N GLY A 180 10.51 -4.66 -5.46
CA GLY A 180 11.84 -5.08 -5.86
C GLY A 180 11.87 -5.42 -7.35
N LEU A 181 13.05 -5.28 -7.96
CA LEU A 181 13.34 -5.94 -9.24
C LEU A 181 13.14 -7.44 -9.03
N LEU A 182 12.30 -8.07 -9.87
CA LEU A 182 12.27 -9.52 -9.97
C LEU A 182 13.69 -9.95 -10.36
N ARG A 183 14.40 -10.62 -9.45
CA ARG A 183 15.63 -11.29 -9.85
C ARG A 183 15.23 -12.29 -10.92
N ALA A 184 15.68 -12.08 -12.16
CA ALA A 184 15.74 -13.14 -13.16
C ALA A 184 16.29 -14.37 -12.44
N GLY A 185 15.50 -15.44 -12.41
CA GLY A 185 15.76 -16.57 -11.54
C GLY A 185 17.23 -16.95 -11.63
N ARG A 186 17.93 -16.99 -10.49
CA ARG A 186 19.07 -17.91 -10.46
C ARG A 186 18.46 -19.25 -10.84
N PRO A 187 19.00 -19.97 -11.85
CA PRO A 187 18.58 -21.34 -12.07
C PRO A 187 18.62 -22.01 -10.70
N ALA A 188 17.49 -22.59 -10.29
CA ALA A 188 17.40 -23.34 -9.06
C ALA A 188 18.65 -24.19 -8.99
N ASP A 189 19.44 -24.04 -7.92
CA ASP A 189 20.57 -24.89 -7.62
C ASP A 189 20.03 -26.32 -7.70
N HIS A 190 20.22 -26.96 -8.86
CA HIS A 190 20.01 -28.37 -9.07
C HIS A 190 21.11 -29.01 -8.22
N ARG A 191 20.83 -29.08 -6.92
CA ARG A 191 21.52 -30.00 -6.03
C ARG A 191 21.19 -31.36 -6.55
N ASP A 192 22.05 -31.84 -7.44
CA ASP A 192 22.15 -33.22 -7.82
C ASP A 192 22.15 -34.05 -6.53
N PRO A 193 21.09 -34.83 -6.25
CA PRO A 193 21.02 -35.67 -5.07
C PRO A 193 22.11 -36.77 -5.06
N GLY A 194 22.90 -36.90 -6.13
CA GLY A 194 23.97 -37.87 -6.28
C GLY A 194 25.37 -37.44 -5.82
N ARG A 195 25.65 -36.15 -5.58
CA ARG A 195 27.03 -35.71 -5.29
C ARG A 195 27.39 -35.88 -3.81
N ARG A 196 27.88 -37.06 -3.45
CA ARG A 196 28.45 -37.35 -2.12
C ARG A 196 29.62 -36.40 -1.83
N ASP A 197 29.51 -35.67 -0.72
CA ASP A 197 30.60 -34.92 -0.11
C ASP A 197 31.75 -35.87 0.28
N PRO A 198 32.94 -35.76 -0.33
CA PRO A 198 34.07 -36.65 -0.03
C PRO A 198 34.66 -36.43 1.37
N ARG A 199 34.17 -35.45 2.15
CA ARG A 199 34.64 -35.17 3.51
C ARG A 199 33.89 -35.91 4.61
N ARG A 200 32.84 -36.69 4.29
CA ARG A 200 32.15 -37.53 5.30
C ARG A 200 32.82 -38.90 5.43
N GLY A 201 33.75 -38.99 6.38
CA GLY A 201 34.35 -40.26 6.81
C GLY A 201 33.33 -41.27 7.37
N PRO A 202 33.71 -42.55 7.47
CA PRO A 202 32.77 -43.64 7.74
C PRO A 202 32.22 -43.58 9.18
N ARG A 203 30.89 -43.53 9.30
CA ARG A 203 30.20 -43.67 10.60
C ARG A 203 30.36 -45.10 11.11
N ARG A 204 31.19 -45.28 12.16
CA ARG A 204 31.30 -46.54 12.91
C ARG A 204 29.95 -46.87 13.59
N ARG A 205 29.39 -48.04 13.29
CA ARG A 205 28.20 -48.59 13.95
C ARG A 205 28.60 -49.37 15.22
N ARG A 206 28.00 -48.94 16.33
CA ARG A 206 27.57 -49.61 17.59
C ARG A 206 28.19 -50.95 18.04
N ARG A 207 28.52 -51.00 19.34
CA ARG A 207 28.05 -52.01 20.33
C ARG A 207 27.67 -51.19 21.58
N GLY A 208 26.53 -51.30 22.25
CA GLY A 208 25.71 -52.46 22.56
C GLY A 208 25.97 -52.83 24.02
N GLN A 209 25.31 -52.18 24.99
CA GLN A 209 25.17 -52.65 26.37
C GLN A 209 23.80 -52.25 26.95
N ASN A 210 23.23 -53.20 27.68
CA ASN A 210 21.86 -53.32 28.18
C ASN A 210 21.57 -52.54 29.48
N LEU A 211 20.33 -52.01 29.59
CA LEU A 211 19.31 -52.04 30.69
C LEU A 211 19.72 -51.79 32.18
N PRO A 212 18.80 -51.43 33.13
CA PRO A 212 17.34 -51.61 33.13
C PRO A 212 16.48 -50.43 33.67
N ALA A 213 15.17 -50.67 33.73
CA ALA A 213 14.07 -49.80 34.13
C ALA A 213 13.85 -49.68 35.66
N GLY A 214 13.13 -48.64 36.11
CA GLY A 214 12.46 -48.57 37.41
C GLY A 214 11.71 -47.24 37.67
N PRO A 215 10.63 -47.21 38.48
CA PRO A 215 9.45 -46.35 38.24
C PRO A 215 9.09 -45.35 39.36
N GLY A 216 8.12 -44.46 39.10
CA GLY A 216 7.37 -43.67 40.10
C GLY A 216 7.65 -42.16 40.00
N GLY A 217 6.70 -41.23 40.19
CA GLY A 217 5.34 -41.31 40.70
C GLY A 217 4.60 -40.00 40.44
N ARG A 218 3.37 -39.97 40.96
CA ARG A 218 2.23 -39.10 40.65
C ARG A 218 2.24 -37.76 41.40
N HIS A 219 1.20 -36.95 41.09
CA HIS A 219 0.52 -35.96 41.94
C HIS A 219 1.18 -34.58 42.06
N ALA A 220 0.47 -33.45 42.18
CA ALA A 220 -0.94 -33.10 42.02
C ALA A 220 -1.06 -31.56 42.14
N SER A 221 -2.14 -31.01 41.57
CA SER A 221 -3.10 -30.07 42.19
C SER A 221 -2.67 -28.70 42.74
N GLY A 222 -3.57 -27.74 42.52
CA GLY A 222 -3.88 -26.66 43.47
C GLY A 222 -3.83 -25.28 42.82
N THR A 223 -5.00 -24.68 42.50
CA THR A 223 -5.67 -23.60 43.28
C THR A 223 -4.93 -22.26 43.20
N ALA A 224 -5.55 -21.10 43.12
CA ALA A 224 -6.92 -20.59 42.95
C ALA A 224 -6.80 -19.06 43.05
N CYS A 225 -7.85 -18.34 42.64
CA CYS A 225 -8.19 -16.99 43.11
C CYS A 225 -7.22 -15.84 42.79
N SER A 226 -7.62 -14.58 42.67
CA SER A 226 -8.91 -13.91 42.63
C SER A 226 -8.58 -12.44 42.34
N ALA A 227 -9.53 -11.77 41.69
CA ALA A 227 -9.81 -10.33 41.64
C ALA A 227 -9.00 -9.36 42.49
N LYS A 228 -8.71 -8.20 41.88
CA LYS A 228 -8.93 -6.82 42.39
C LYS A 228 -8.70 -5.87 41.20
N SER A 229 -9.72 -5.27 40.59
CA SER A 229 -10.48 -4.08 41.01
C SER A 229 -9.60 -2.95 41.56
N GLY A 230 -9.47 -1.87 40.80
CA GLY A 230 -8.89 -0.59 41.22
C GLY A 230 -8.76 0.35 40.01
N THR A 231 -9.84 1.04 39.64
CA THR A 231 -10.03 2.49 39.85
C THR A 231 -9.05 3.40 39.10
N SER A 232 -9.60 4.09 38.09
CA SER A 232 -9.07 5.34 37.51
C SER A 232 -8.71 6.38 38.58
N PRO A 233 -7.94 7.41 38.18
CA PRO A 233 -8.59 8.72 38.11
C PRO A 233 -8.35 9.47 36.80
N ARG A 234 -9.40 10.21 36.44
CA ARG A 234 -9.44 11.33 35.50
C ARG A 234 -8.38 12.38 35.86
N TRP A 235 -7.76 12.97 34.85
CA TRP A 235 -7.24 14.34 34.93
C TRP A 235 -7.90 15.15 33.83
N ASN A 236 -8.66 16.15 34.25
CA ASN A 236 -9.27 17.19 33.46
C ASN A 236 -8.91 18.48 34.21
N GLU A 237 -8.05 19.33 33.68
CA GLU A 237 -8.12 20.76 33.99
C GLU A 237 -7.35 21.62 32.98
N THR A 238 -8.14 22.51 32.41
CA THR A 238 -7.89 23.75 31.69
C THR A 238 -6.91 24.71 32.38
N ALA A 239 -6.10 25.40 31.57
CA ALA A 239 -5.91 26.86 31.59
C ALA A 239 -5.43 27.31 30.21
#